data_AF-Q2YBF3-F1
#
_entry.id   AF-Q2YBF3-F1
#
_cell.length_a   1.000
_cell.length_b   1.000
_cell.length_c   1.000
_cell.angle_alpha   90.00
_cell.angle_beta   90.00
_cell.angle_gamma   90.00
#
_symmetry.space_group_name_H-M   'P 1'
#
loop_
_entity.id
_entity.type
_entity.pdbx_description
1 polymer ?
#
loop_
_entity_poly.entity_id
_entity_poly.type
_entity_poly.pdbx_seq_one_letter_code
_entity_poly.pdbx_strand_id
1 'polypeptide(L)'
;MSTRPGAMLGLLGGGQLGRMFTMAAQSLGYSVTVLDPEERSPAGSIAERHLRADYLDREALNELASTCAGVTTEFENVPAEALRVLAERCIVSPAAESVAIAQDRILEKNFLAANGFGVAPYTVIQNARTSQDATNPDGALPQRQPQFFPDLFPGILKVSRFGYDGKGQVRVSNASELDSAFAGLNRESCVLEKLLPLEREVSVIVSRGFDGEVVTFPVSENQHCNGILDISIVPARVSPEIARNACDIAIRIAEKLDYRGVLCVEFFVLAEGRLLVNEIAPRPHNSGHYSINACVTSQFEQQVRILCRMPLGSTSMHGAAVMVNLLGDLWQKGEPEWEQVLRHSDVKLHLYGKRDARPGRKMGHYTVLAETTDAALRLALEIKQSLQPSHSTLETHESPRNESRN
;
A
#
# COMPACT_ATOMS: atom_id res chain seq x y z
N MET A 1 -3.70 -29.52 -6.31
CA MET A 1 -3.21 -29.48 -7.70
C MET A 1 -3.17 -28.03 -8.16
N SER A 2 -2.19 -27.67 -9.00
CA SER A 2 -2.10 -26.34 -9.62
C SER A 2 -3.24 -26.12 -10.61
N THR A 3 -3.78 -24.91 -10.63
CA THR A 3 -4.67 -24.43 -11.71
C THR A 3 -3.83 -24.31 -12.99
N ARG A 4 -4.38 -24.71 -14.14
CA ARG A 4 -3.69 -24.63 -15.44
C ARG A 4 -4.05 -23.31 -16.15
N PRO A 5 -3.14 -22.74 -16.96
CA PRO A 5 -3.45 -21.66 -17.89
C PRO A 5 -4.69 -21.96 -18.75
N GLY A 6 -5.42 -20.91 -19.12
CA GLY A 6 -6.75 -20.97 -19.76
C GLY A 6 -7.92 -20.94 -18.76
N ALA A 7 -7.64 -21.02 -17.46
CA ALA A 7 -8.66 -20.82 -16.43
C ALA A 7 -8.99 -19.33 -16.21
N MET A 8 -10.18 -19.07 -15.66
CA MET A 8 -10.60 -17.74 -15.21
C MET A 8 -10.19 -17.53 -13.76
N LEU A 9 -9.61 -16.37 -13.43
CA LEU A 9 -9.30 -15.94 -12.07
C LEU A 9 -10.24 -14.81 -11.65
N GLY A 10 -10.63 -14.78 -10.38
CA GLY A 10 -11.47 -13.72 -9.84
C GLY A 10 -10.66 -12.67 -9.10
N LEU A 11 -11.07 -11.42 -9.20
CA LEU A 11 -10.42 -10.29 -8.54
C LEU A 11 -11.47 -9.36 -7.92
N LEU A 12 -11.37 -9.14 -6.59
CA LEU A 12 -12.17 -8.13 -5.89
C LEU A 12 -11.39 -6.82 -5.82
N GLY A 13 -11.96 -5.79 -6.45
CA GLY A 13 -11.37 -4.46 -6.61
C GLY A 13 -10.86 -4.23 -8.03
N GLY A 14 -11.19 -3.07 -8.57
CA GLY A 14 -10.92 -2.68 -9.95
C GLY A 14 -9.83 -1.62 -10.10
N GLY A 15 -9.09 -1.29 -9.05
CA GLY A 15 -8.04 -0.29 -9.03
C GLY A 15 -6.77 -0.65 -9.80
N GLN A 16 -5.71 0.14 -9.60
CA GLN A 16 -4.45 -0.03 -10.33
C GLN A 16 -3.71 -1.32 -9.98
N LEU A 17 -3.86 -1.82 -8.76
CA LEU A 17 -3.19 -3.03 -8.31
C LEU A 17 -3.81 -4.25 -9.01
N GLY A 18 -5.14 -4.23 -9.11
CA GLY A 18 -5.94 -5.16 -9.87
C GLY A 18 -5.62 -5.12 -11.35
N ARG A 19 -5.43 -3.92 -11.93
CA ARG A 19 -4.98 -3.78 -13.33
C ARG A 19 -3.65 -4.50 -13.58
N MET A 20 -2.67 -4.29 -12.70
CA MET A 20 -1.35 -4.94 -12.84
C MET A 20 -1.41 -6.45 -12.56
N PHE A 21 -2.29 -6.91 -11.65
CA PHE A 21 -2.62 -8.32 -11.49
C PHE A 21 -3.22 -8.90 -12.77
N THR A 22 -4.20 -8.25 -13.38
CA THR A 22 -4.83 -8.72 -14.62
C THR A 22 -3.83 -8.84 -15.76
N MET A 23 -2.92 -7.87 -15.92
CA MET A 23 -1.84 -7.95 -16.92
C MET A 23 -0.91 -9.13 -16.67
N ALA A 24 -0.54 -9.40 -15.41
CA ALA A 24 0.29 -10.55 -15.04
C ALA A 24 -0.43 -11.89 -15.20
N ALA A 25 -1.74 -11.94 -14.97
CA ALA A 25 -2.55 -13.13 -15.20
C ALA A 25 -2.64 -13.45 -16.70
N GLN A 26 -2.91 -12.43 -17.52
CA GLN A 26 -2.99 -12.54 -18.97
C GLN A 26 -1.66 -12.94 -19.61
N SER A 27 -0.51 -12.46 -19.10
CA SER A 27 0.80 -12.88 -19.60
C SER A 27 1.11 -14.37 -19.34
N LEU A 28 0.51 -14.95 -18.29
CA LEU A 28 0.58 -16.37 -17.97
C LEU A 28 -0.55 -17.19 -18.62
N GLY A 29 -1.40 -16.57 -19.45
CA GLY A 29 -2.48 -17.23 -20.20
C GLY A 29 -3.76 -17.46 -19.40
N TYR A 30 -4.00 -16.71 -18.31
CA TYR A 30 -5.27 -16.72 -17.58
C TYR A 30 -6.18 -15.57 -18.02
N SER A 31 -7.48 -15.79 -17.95
CA SER A 31 -8.49 -14.72 -18.02
C SER A 31 -8.85 -14.24 -16.62
N VAL A 32 -9.40 -13.04 -16.50
CA VAL A 32 -9.78 -12.42 -15.23
C VAL A 32 -11.22 -11.90 -15.26
N THR A 33 -11.99 -12.24 -14.22
CA THR A 33 -13.24 -11.57 -13.87
C THR A 33 -12.97 -10.60 -12.73
N VAL A 34 -13.28 -9.32 -12.94
CA VAL A 34 -13.16 -8.25 -11.93
C VAL A 34 -14.54 -7.93 -11.36
N LEU A 35 -14.67 -7.91 -10.03
CA LEU A 35 -15.81 -7.34 -9.32
C LEU A 35 -15.43 -5.97 -8.75
N ASP A 36 -16.05 -4.92 -9.27
CA ASP A 36 -15.82 -3.54 -8.83
C ASP A 36 -17.03 -2.65 -9.20
N PRO A 37 -17.52 -1.79 -8.28
CA PRO A 37 -18.69 -0.96 -8.55
C PRO A 37 -18.43 0.20 -9.52
N GLU A 38 -17.18 0.63 -9.72
CA GLU A 38 -16.83 1.73 -10.62
C GLU A 38 -16.94 1.25 -12.09
N GLU A 39 -17.83 1.87 -12.86
CA GLU A 39 -18.06 1.53 -14.28
C GLU A 39 -16.78 1.56 -15.12
N ARG A 40 -15.84 2.44 -14.76
CA ARG A 40 -14.59 2.65 -15.51
C ARG A 40 -13.37 2.38 -14.63
N SER A 41 -13.40 1.26 -13.92
CA SER A 41 -12.28 0.84 -13.07
C SER A 41 -11.04 0.47 -13.91
N PRO A 42 -9.82 0.82 -13.48
CA PRO A 42 -8.57 0.46 -14.16
C PRO A 42 -8.43 -1.02 -14.56
N ALA A 43 -8.82 -1.96 -13.69
CA ALA A 43 -8.75 -3.39 -13.94
C ALA A 43 -9.93 -3.88 -14.79
N GLY A 44 -11.15 -3.42 -14.51
CA GLY A 44 -12.34 -3.80 -15.28
C GLY A 44 -12.24 -3.42 -16.76
N SER A 45 -11.50 -2.35 -17.08
CA SER A 45 -11.26 -1.90 -18.46
C SER A 45 -10.43 -2.86 -19.33
N ILE A 46 -9.71 -3.82 -18.73
CA ILE A 46 -8.85 -4.78 -19.46
C ILE A 46 -9.19 -6.23 -19.16
N ALA A 47 -10.12 -6.48 -18.25
CA ALA A 47 -10.57 -7.81 -17.87
C ALA A 47 -11.52 -8.40 -18.92
N GLU A 48 -11.51 -9.72 -19.06
CA GLU A 48 -12.44 -10.45 -19.93
C GLU A 48 -13.89 -10.34 -19.44
N ARG A 49 -14.07 -10.12 -18.14
CA ARG A 49 -15.38 -9.88 -17.53
C ARG A 49 -15.28 -8.85 -16.41
N HIS A 50 -16.18 -7.86 -16.42
CA HIS A 50 -16.33 -6.88 -15.34
C HIS A 50 -17.74 -6.97 -14.76
N LEU A 51 -17.83 -7.40 -13.52
CA LEU A 51 -19.05 -7.40 -12.71
C LEU A 51 -19.17 -6.06 -11.99
N ARG A 52 -20.06 -5.21 -12.50
CA ARG A 52 -20.32 -3.88 -11.92
C ARG A 52 -21.34 -3.97 -10.80
N ALA A 53 -20.90 -4.40 -9.63
CA ALA A 53 -21.74 -4.54 -8.45
C ALA A 53 -20.95 -4.17 -7.17
N ASP A 54 -21.66 -4.02 -6.06
CA ASP A 54 -21.04 -3.89 -4.74
C ASP A 54 -20.28 -5.16 -4.36
N TYR A 55 -19.25 -5.05 -3.52
CA TYR A 55 -18.44 -6.19 -3.10
C TYR A 55 -19.20 -7.25 -2.30
N LEU A 56 -20.35 -6.90 -1.72
CA LEU A 56 -21.24 -7.82 -1.01
C LEU A 56 -22.45 -8.28 -1.85
N ASP A 57 -22.49 -7.92 -3.15
CA ASP A 57 -23.56 -8.37 -4.03
C ASP A 57 -23.55 -9.90 -4.18
N ARG A 58 -24.65 -10.54 -3.77
CA ARG A 58 -24.73 -12.01 -3.68
C ARG A 58 -24.67 -12.67 -5.06
N GLU A 59 -25.22 -12.04 -6.10
CA GLU A 59 -25.22 -12.60 -7.45
C GLU A 59 -23.81 -12.55 -8.04
N ALA A 60 -23.13 -11.41 -7.89
CA ALA A 60 -21.75 -11.24 -8.35
C ALA A 60 -20.77 -12.19 -7.63
N LEU A 61 -20.90 -12.33 -6.30
CA LEU A 61 -20.09 -13.28 -5.52
C LEU A 61 -20.36 -14.73 -5.92
N ASN A 62 -21.62 -15.09 -6.16
CA ASN A 62 -21.98 -16.42 -6.65
C ASN A 62 -21.38 -16.70 -8.04
N GLU A 63 -21.35 -15.69 -8.90
CA GLU A 63 -20.78 -15.83 -10.23
C GLU A 63 -19.26 -16.00 -10.19
N LEU A 64 -18.55 -15.19 -9.38
CA LEU A 64 -17.12 -15.35 -9.15
C LEU A 64 -16.81 -16.77 -8.67
N ALA A 65 -17.50 -17.22 -7.62
CA ALA A 65 -17.31 -18.56 -7.04
C ALA A 65 -17.60 -19.71 -8.02
N SER A 66 -18.47 -19.49 -9.01
CA SER A 66 -18.88 -20.54 -9.97
C SER A 66 -18.05 -20.57 -11.24
N THR A 67 -17.45 -19.44 -11.61
CA THR A 67 -16.75 -19.28 -12.90
C THR A 67 -15.23 -19.21 -12.76
N CYS A 68 -14.72 -18.82 -11.59
CA CYS A 68 -13.30 -18.63 -11.38
C CYS A 68 -12.67 -19.82 -10.65
N ALA A 69 -11.46 -20.20 -11.04
CA ALA A 69 -10.68 -21.27 -10.41
C ALA A 69 -10.13 -20.86 -9.03
N GLY A 70 -9.98 -19.55 -8.80
CA GLY A 70 -9.62 -18.96 -7.53
C GLY A 70 -9.87 -17.46 -7.55
N VAL A 71 -10.04 -16.86 -6.39
CA VAL A 71 -10.35 -15.44 -6.21
C VAL A 71 -9.33 -14.76 -5.29
N THR A 72 -8.87 -13.58 -5.67
CA THR A 72 -7.98 -12.72 -4.88
C THR A 72 -8.56 -11.32 -4.71
N THR A 73 -7.87 -10.46 -3.96
CA THR A 73 -8.19 -9.05 -3.80
C THR A 73 -6.98 -8.16 -4.11
N GLU A 74 -7.26 -6.91 -4.50
CA GLU A 74 -6.23 -5.90 -4.76
C GLU A 74 -6.14 -4.77 -3.73
N PHE A 75 -7.08 -4.62 -2.79
CA PHE A 75 -7.08 -3.53 -1.81
C PHE A 75 -7.42 -4.02 -0.39
N GLU A 76 -6.84 -3.40 0.64
CA GLU A 76 -6.99 -3.91 2.01
C GLU A 76 -8.41 -3.79 2.57
N ASN A 77 -9.23 -2.87 2.05
CA ASN A 77 -10.56 -2.58 2.58
C ASN A 77 -11.68 -3.43 1.93
N VAL A 78 -11.35 -4.49 1.18
CA VAL A 78 -12.36 -5.42 0.64
C VAL A 78 -13.12 -6.06 1.80
N PRO A 79 -14.47 -6.09 1.83
CA PRO A 79 -15.18 -6.69 2.94
C PRO A 79 -14.70 -8.12 3.21
N ALA A 80 -14.13 -8.38 4.39
CA ALA A 80 -13.65 -9.72 4.74
C ALA A 80 -14.79 -10.76 4.67
N GLU A 81 -16.03 -10.33 4.88
CA GLU A 81 -17.24 -11.14 4.67
C GLU A 81 -17.36 -11.66 3.23
N ALA A 82 -17.09 -10.84 2.22
CA ALA A 82 -17.11 -11.28 0.82
C ALA A 82 -16.12 -12.42 0.58
N LEU A 83 -14.91 -12.30 1.16
CA LEU A 83 -13.87 -13.34 1.07
C LEU A 83 -14.30 -14.64 1.78
N ARG A 84 -15.00 -14.55 2.92
CA ARG A 84 -15.55 -15.73 3.62
C ARG A 84 -16.59 -16.44 2.77
N VAL A 85 -17.55 -15.70 2.20
CA VAL A 85 -18.60 -16.25 1.33
C VAL A 85 -18.00 -16.96 0.12
N LEU A 86 -16.97 -16.37 -0.51
CA LEU A 86 -16.28 -16.99 -1.64
C LEU A 86 -15.51 -18.24 -1.24
N ALA A 87 -14.88 -18.24 -0.06
CA ALA A 87 -14.09 -19.35 0.45
C ALA A 87 -14.91 -20.61 0.74
N GLU A 88 -16.24 -20.49 0.90
CA GLU A 88 -17.15 -21.64 1.00
C GLU A 88 -17.20 -22.48 -0.28
N ARG A 89 -16.84 -21.90 -1.43
CA ARG A 89 -17.08 -22.50 -2.75
C ARG A 89 -15.85 -22.55 -3.67
N CYS A 90 -14.85 -21.70 -3.46
CA CYS A 90 -13.65 -21.64 -4.29
C CYS A 90 -12.39 -21.32 -3.47
N ILE A 91 -11.22 -21.41 -4.10
CA ILE A 91 -9.96 -21.00 -3.48
C ILE A 91 -9.96 -19.48 -3.34
N VAL A 92 -9.77 -18.97 -2.12
CA VAL A 92 -9.58 -17.54 -1.85
C VAL A 92 -8.21 -17.33 -1.25
N SER A 93 -7.45 -16.39 -1.81
CA SER A 93 -6.10 -16.05 -1.34
C SER A 93 -5.86 -14.54 -1.48
N PRO A 94 -5.52 -13.82 -0.41
CA PRO A 94 -5.38 -14.29 0.96
C PRO A 94 -6.71 -14.65 1.64
N ALA A 95 -6.62 -15.32 2.79
CA ALA A 95 -7.78 -15.66 3.61
C ALA A 95 -8.44 -14.40 4.22
N ALA A 96 -9.74 -14.48 4.45
CA ALA A 96 -10.53 -13.39 5.02
C ALA A 96 -10.03 -12.93 6.40
N GLU A 97 -9.54 -13.87 7.21
CA GLU A 97 -9.06 -13.63 8.57
C GLU A 97 -7.80 -12.76 8.56
N SER A 98 -6.85 -13.03 7.65
CA SER A 98 -5.64 -12.23 7.53
C SER A 98 -5.97 -10.81 7.05
N VAL A 99 -6.93 -10.67 6.14
CA VAL A 99 -7.41 -9.36 5.68
C VAL A 99 -8.12 -8.61 6.80
N ALA A 100 -8.98 -9.28 7.58
CA ALA A 100 -9.69 -8.68 8.69
C ALA A 100 -8.76 -8.12 9.77
N ILE A 101 -7.63 -8.78 10.03
CA ILE A 101 -6.60 -8.27 10.96
C ILE A 101 -6.01 -6.96 10.46
N ALA A 102 -5.59 -6.90 9.19
CA ALA A 102 -4.95 -5.71 8.63
C ALA A 102 -5.93 -4.53 8.38
N GLN A 103 -7.24 -4.81 8.31
CA GLN A 103 -8.27 -3.79 8.14
C GLN A 103 -8.51 -2.91 9.37
N ASP A 104 -8.06 -3.37 10.53
CA ASP A 104 -8.27 -2.71 11.80
C ASP A 104 -6.94 -2.55 12.52
N ARG A 105 -6.45 -1.31 12.63
CA ARG A 105 -5.17 -0.98 13.28
C ARG A 105 -5.09 -1.50 14.72
N ILE A 106 -6.21 -1.62 15.42
CA ILE A 106 -6.24 -2.18 16.78
C ILE A 106 -5.94 -3.69 16.71
N LEU A 107 -6.64 -4.43 15.84
CA LEU A 107 -6.41 -5.87 15.65
C LEU A 107 -5.00 -6.14 15.13
N GLU A 108 -4.53 -5.36 14.17
CA GLU A 108 -3.18 -5.43 13.62
C GLU A 108 -2.11 -5.23 14.71
N LYS A 109 -2.16 -4.12 15.46
CA LYS A 109 -1.20 -3.84 16.53
C LYS A 109 -1.22 -4.92 17.61
N ASN A 110 -2.41 -5.37 18.00
CA ASN A 110 -2.56 -6.44 18.99
C ASN A 110 -1.96 -7.76 18.48
N PHE A 111 -2.23 -8.13 17.22
CA PHE A 111 -1.65 -9.31 16.60
C PHE A 111 -0.12 -9.24 16.57
N LEU A 112 0.44 -8.10 16.14
CA LEU A 112 1.88 -7.90 16.06
C LEU A 112 2.54 -8.00 17.44
N ALA A 113 2.01 -7.27 18.42
CA ALA A 113 2.54 -7.23 19.78
C ALA A 113 2.42 -8.61 20.48
N ALA A 114 1.27 -9.29 20.36
CA ALA A 114 1.04 -10.61 20.95
C ALA A 114 1.98 -11.69 20.38
N ASN A 115 2.47 -11.52 19.16
CA ASN A 115 3.44 -12.42 18.53
C ASN A 115 4.91 -11.97 18.70
N GLY A 116 5.15 -10.95 19.53
CA GLY A 116 6.49 -10.48 19.87
C GLY A 116 7.17 -9.64 18.79
N PHE A 117 6.41 -9.10 17.84
CA PHE A 117 6.93 -8.16 16.86
C PHE A 117 6.95 -6.75 17.47
N GLY A 118 8.09 -6.06 17.36
CA GLY A 118 8.22 -4.70 17.86
C GLY A 118 7.30 -3.74 17.10
N VAL A 119 6.49 -2.97 17.82
CA VAL A 119 5.62 -1.92 17.28
C VAL A 119 5.88 -0.61 18.03
N ALA A 120 5.51 0.53 17.43
CA ALA A 120 5.52 1.80 18.14
C ALA A 120 4.65 1.73 19.41
N PRO A 121 5.07 2.36 20.54
CA PRO A 121 4.22 2.47 21.72
C PRO A 121 2.86 3.07 21.35
N TYR A 122 1.78 2.40 21.76
CA TYR A 122 0.43 2.79 21.39
C TYR A 122 -0.58 2.58 22.51
N THR A 123 -1.72 3.25 22.41
CA THR A 123 -2.91 3.00 23.21
C THR A 123 -4.17 3.10 22.35
N VAL A 124 -5.22 2.40 22.76
CA VAL A 124 -6.52 2.42 22.08
C VAL A 124 -7.37 3.54 22.67
N ILE A 125 -7.94 4.38 21.82
CA ILE A 125 -8.85 5.47 22.17
C ILE A 125 -10.23 5.14 21.63
N GLN A 126 -11.19 4.91 22.52
CA GLN A 126 -12.57 4.55 22.19
C GLN A 126 -13.55 5.36 23.03
N ASN A 127 -14.76 5.55 22.50
CA ASN A 127 -15.88 6.09 23.26
C ASN A 127 -16.51 4.95 24.08
N ALA A 128 -17.01 5.22 25.28
CA ALA A 128 -17.73 4.24 26.10
C ALA A 128 -18.97 3.63 25.40
N ARG A 129 -19.47 4.28 24.33
CA ARG A 129 -20.55 3.74 23.48
C ARG A 129 -20.08 2.73 22.43
N THR A 130 -18.84 2.79 21.97
CA THR A 130 -18.27 1.86 20.97
C THR A 130 -17.74 0.57 21.60
N SER A 131 -17.72 0.48 22.93
CA SER A 131 -17.29 -0.70 23.71
C SER A 131 -18.40 -1.74 23.91
N GLN A 132 -19.52 -1.65 23.20
CA GLN A 132 -20.61 -2.63 23.29
C GLN A 132 -20.25 -3.91 22.51
N ASP A 133 -19.39 -4.73 23.12
CA ASP A 133 -19.68 -6.15 23.17
C ASP A 133 -20.93 -6.35 24.04
N ALA A 134 -21.90 -7.05 23.47
CA ALA A 134 -23.26 -7.17 23.94
C ALA A 134 -23.42 -8.09 25.17
N THR A 135 -23.10 -7.65 26.39
CA THR A 135 -23.53 -8.36 27.63
C THR A 135 -23.58 -7.49 28.90
N ASN A 136 -24.08 -6.25 28.88
CA ASN A 136 -24.43 -5.60 30.16
C ASN A 136 -25.62 -4.62 30.03
N PRO A 137 -26.84 -5.00 30.47
CA PRO A 137 -28.04 -4.16 30.34
C PRO A 137 -28.15 -3.06 31.41
N ASP A 138 -27.36 -3.11 32.47
CA ASP A 138 -27.51 -2.17 33.59
C ASP A 138 -26.60 -0.96 33.41
N GLY A 139 -27.19 0.06 32.80
CA GLY A 139 -26.62 1.37 32.58
C GLY A 139 -26.11 2.03 33.86
N ALA A 140 -24.79 2.00 34.04
CA ALA A 140 -23.95 3.10 34.51
C ALA A 140 -22.49 2.64 34.39
N LEU A 141 -21.72 3.20 33.45
CA LEU A 141 -20.29 2.99 33.37
C LEU A 141 -19.54 4.32 33.58
N PRO A 142 -18.39 4.29 34.28
CA PRO A 142 -17.69 5.50 34.68
C PRO A 142 -17.19 6.25 33.45
N GLN A 143 -17.35 7.57 33.43
CA GLN A 143 -16.59 8.44 32.55
C GLN A 143 -15.10 8.28 32.89
N ARG A 144 -14.41 7.32 32.26
CA ARG A 144 -12.96 7.27 32.29
C ARG A 144 -12.49 8.46 31.47
N GLN A 145 -12.01 9.49 32.16
CA GLN A 145 -11.26 10.58 31.54
C GLN A 145 -10.20 9.98 30.59
N PRO A 146 -9.89 10.61 29.46
CA PRO A 146 -8.75 10.22 28.64
C PRO A 146 -7.55 10.13 29.59
N GLN A 147 -7.06 8.92 29.80
CA GLN A 147 -6.01 8.66 30.77
C GLN A 147 -4.79 9.49 30.37
N PHE A 148 -4.06 10.00 31.36
CA PHE A 148 -2.86 10.79 31.12
C PHE A 148 -1.80 9.87 30.48
N PHE A 149 -1.52 10.05 29.18
CA PHE A 149 -0.50 9.29 28.43
C PHE A 149 0.71 10.17 28.09
N PRO A 150 1.42 10.74 29.07
CA PRO A 150 2.49 11.72 28.80
C PRO A 150 3.57 11.14 27.90
N ASP A 151 3.87 9.84 28.04
CA ASP A 151 4.92 9.17 27.28
C ASP A 151 4.57 8.93 25.81
N LEU A 152 3.32 9.12 25.40
CA LEU A 152 2.87 9.02 24.00
C LEU A 152 2.85 10.35 23.26
N PHE A 153 3.10 11.47 23.96
CA PHE A 153 3.18 12.79 23.33
C PHE A 153 4.64 13.19 23.02
N PRO A 154 4.90 13.87 21.88
CA PRO A 154 3.98 14.05 20.76
C PRO A 154 3.60 12.72 20.11
N GLY A 155 2.36 12.61 19.66
CA GLY A 155 1.78 11.40 19.11
C GLY A 155 0.99 11.65 17.83
N ILE A 156 0.50 10.57 17.24
CA ILE A 156 -0.38 10.58 16.09
C ILE A 156 -1.60 9.71 16.39
N LEU A 157 -2.78 10.32 16.34
CA LEU A 157 -4.07 9.65 16.47
C LEU A 157 -4.51 9.18 15.09
N LYS A 158 -4.79 7.88 14.94
CA LYS A 158 -5.23 7.27 13.68
C LYS A 158 -6.56 6.56 13.87
N VAL A 159 -7.53 6.78 12.98
CA VAL A 159 -8.75 5.95 12.92
C VAL A 159 -8.38 4.49 12.72
N SER A 160 -9.07 3.59 13.44
CA SER A 160 -8.77 2.15 13.43
C SER A 160 -8.99 1.52 12.06
N ARG A 161 -10.05 1.90 11.35
CA ARG A 161 -10.45 1.31 10.06
C ARG A 161 -10.52 2.37 8.98
N PHE A 162 -10.34 1.97 7.73
CA PHE A 162 -10.49 2.79 6.52
C PHE A 162 -9.57 4.02 6.42
N GLY A 163 -8.57 4.16 7.29
CA GLY A 163 -7.53 5.19 7.16
C GLY A 163 -6.43 4.76 6.20
N TYR A 164 -6.12 5.58 5.19
CA TYR A 164 -5.13 5.32 4.14
C TYR A 164 -4.45 6.61 3.69
N ASP A 165 -3.21 6.54 3.20
CA ASP A 165 -2.48 7.68 2.60
C ASP A 165 -2.53 8.95 3.50
N GLY A 166 -2.34 8.78 4.82
CA GLY A 166 -2.41 9.84 5.83
C GLY A 166 -3.82 10.33 6.21
N LYS A 167 -4.89 9.91 5.51
CA LYS A 167 -6.27 10.25 5.85
C LYS A 167 -6.71 9.55 7.14
N GLY A 168 -7.50 10.28 7.94
CA GLY A 168 -7.94 9.81 9.25
C GLY A 168 -6.81 9.77 10.29
N GLN A 169 -5.75 10.55 10.09
CA GLN A 169 -4.64 10.68 11.03
C GLN A 169 -4.44 12.15 11.43
N VAL A 170 -4.22 12.40 12.72
CA VAL A 170 -4.02 13.73 13.28
C VAL A 170 -2.85 13.70 14.26
N ARG A 171 -1.86 14.58 14.07
CA ARG A 171 -0.77 14.76 15.03
C ARG A 171 -1.27 15.54 16.24
N VAL A 172 -0.87 15.09 17.43
CA VAL A 172 -1.30 15.65 18.71
C VAL A 172 -0.12 15.81 19.65
N SER A 173 0.03 16.99 20.22
CA SER A 173 1.18 17.33 21.07
C SER A 173 0.89 17.17 22.55
N ASN A 174 -0.38 17.07 22.94
CA ASN A 174 -0.85 16.99 24.32
C ASN A 174 -2.28 16.42 24.40
N ALA A 175 -2.76 16.21 25.63
CA ALA A 175 -4.09 15.64 25.88
C ALA A 175 -5.26 16.50 25.39
N SER A 176 -5.12 17.84 25.35
CA SER A 176 -6.17 18.74 24.86
C SER A 176 -6.34 18.63 23.34
N GLU A 177 -5.22 18.61 22.63
CA GLU A 177 -5.19 18.35 21.18
C GLU A 177 -5.72 16.95 20.86
N LEU A 178 -5.44 15.95 21.71
CA LEU A 178 -5.97 14.60 21.57
C LEU A 178 -7.51 14.56 21.63
N ASP A 179 -8.14 15.18 22.64
CA ASP A 179 -9.61 15.17 22.72
C ASP A 179 -10.25 15.93 21.54
N SER A 180 -9.63 17.05 21.13
CA SER A 180 -10.08 17.82 19.97
C SER A 180 -9.96 17.01 18.67
N ALA A 181 -8.84 16.30 18.47
CA ALA A 181 -8.62 15.42 17.32
C ALA A 181 -9.61 14.25 17.33
N PHE A 182 -9.83 13.61 18.48
CA PHE A 182 -10.76 12.50 18.62
C PHE A 182 -12.20 12.93 18.35
N ALA A 183 -12.60 14.12 18.80
CA ALA A 183 -13.89 14.71 18.44
C ALA A 183 -13.99 14.98 16.93
N GLY A 184 -12.94 15.51 16.30
CA GLY A 184 -12.88 15.73 14.85
C GLY A 184 -12.92 14.44 14.02
N LEU A 185 -12.51 13.31 14.58
CA LEU A 185 -12.64 11.96 14.02
C LEU A 185 -13.94 11.27 14.45
N ASN A 186 -14.98 12.04 14.76
CA ASN A 186 -16.31 11.56 15.17
C ASN A 186 -16.32 10.60 16.38
N ARG A 187 -15.24 10.61 17.18
CA ARG A 187 -15.02 9.69 18.30
C ARG A 187 -15.11 8.20 17.89
N GLU A 188 -14.78 7.89 16.63
CA GLU A 188 -14.61 6.51 16.16
C GLU A 188 -13.41 5.85 16.83
N SER A 189 -13.40 4.52 16.92
CA SER A 189 -12.26 3.78 17.49
C SER A 189 -10.95 4.19 16.82
N CYS A 190 -9.98 4.63 17.62
CA CYS A 190 -8.68 5.12 17.15
C CYS A 190 -7.53 4.45 17.90
N VAL A 191 -6.34 4.51 17.31
CA VAL A 191 -5.06 4.18 17.95
C VAL A 191 -4.25 5.46 18.06
N LEU A 192 -3.80 5.79 19.28
CA LEU A 192 -2.80 6.83 19.50
C LEU A 192 -1.42 6.18 19.56
N GLU A 193 -0.56 6.52 18.61
CA GLU A 193 0.82 6.04 18.54
C GLU A 193 1.81 7.15 18.89
N LYS A 194 2.90 6.80 19.57
CA LYS A 194 4.00 7.73 19.81
C LYS A 194 4.67 8.14 18.50
N LEU A 195 4.95 9.43 18.33
CA LEU A 195 5.77 9.90 17.22
C LEU A 195 7.24 9.55 17.50
N LEU A 196 7.85 8.78 16.61
CA LEU A 196 9.22 8.27 16.78
C LEU A 196 10.22 9.04 15.90
N PRO A 197 11.48 9.21 16.33
CA PRO A 197 12.53 9.82 15.52
C PRO A 197 13.03 8.79 14.49
N LEU A 198 12.39 8.76 13.33
CA LEU A 198 12.71 7.83 12.24
C LEU A 198 14.02 8.22 11.56
N GLU A 199 14.94 7.27 11.38
CA GLU A 199 16.06 7.43 10.45
C GLU A 199 15.59 7.18 9.01
N ARG A 200 14.82 6.10 8.82
CA ARG A 200 14.30 5.66 7.52
C ARG A 200 12.99 4.91 7.70
N GLU A 201 12.22 4.86 6.62
CA GLU A 201 11.12 3.92 6.46
C GLU A 201 11.54 2.89 5.42
N VAL A 202 11.30 1.61 5.70
CA VAL A 202 11.60 0.52 4.76
C VAL A 202 10.40 -0.43 4.66
N SER A 203 10.30 -1.19 3.57
CA SER A 203 9.31 -2.26 3.47
C SER A 203 9.87 -3.52 2.85
N VAL A 204 9.25 -4.64 3.20
CA VAL A 204 9.52 -5.95 2.60
C VAL A 204 8.23 -6.49 2.00
N ILE A 205 8.30 -6.83 0.71
CA ILE A 205 7.27 -7.66 0.08
C ILE A 205 7.65 -9.11 0.30
N VAL A 206 6.80 -9.88 0.98
CA VAL A 206 6.95 -11.31 1.22
C VAL A 206 5.84 -12.07 0.51
N SER A 207 6.21 -13.15 -0.16
CA SER A 207 5.30 -14.04 -0.90
C SER A 207 5.35 -15.41 -0.26
N ARG A 208 4.19 -15.92 0.17
CA ARG A 208 4.08 -17.27 0.75
C ARG A 208 3.06 -18.11 -0.03
N GLY A 209 3.52 -19.28 -0.48
CA GLY A 209 2.72 -20.25 -1.22
C GLY A 209 1.85 -21.15 -0.34
N PHE A 210 0.95 -21.91 -0.96
CA PHE A 210 0.14 -22.93 -0.28
C PHE A 210 0.94 -24.17 0.12
N ASP A 211 2.11 -24.37 -0.48
CA ASP A 211 3.10 -25.40 -0.14
C ASP A 211 4.00 -24.99 1.04
N GLY A 212 3.86 -23.77 1.54
CA GLY A 212 4.66 -23.23 2.64
C GLY A 212 5.98 -22.60 2.21
N GLU A 213 6.31 -22.63 0.91
CA GLU A 213 7.47 -21.92 0.37
C GLU A 213 7.30 -20.41 0.58
N VAL A 214 8.41 -19.73 0.90
CA VAL A 214 8.43 -18.30 1.16
C VAL A 214 9.59 -17.65 0.42
N VAL A 215 9.32 -16.55 -0.27
CA VAL A 215 10.35 -15.69 -0.87
C VAL A 215 10.11 -14.24 -0.49
N THR A 216 11.19 -13.50 -0.26
CA THR A 216 11.15 -12.05 -0.03
C THR A 216 11.73 -11.32 -1.21
N PHE A 217 11.12 -10.19 -1.55
CA PHE A 217 11.74 -9.21 -2.45
C PHE A 217 12.83 -8.43 -1.72
N PRO A 218 13.77 -7.81 -2.47
CA PRO A 218 14.72 -6.87 -1.88
C PRO A 218 14.03 -5.79 -1.05
N VAL A 219 14.63 -5.43 0.08
CA VAL A 219 14.11 -4.38 0.96
C VAL A 219 14.09 -3.05 0.20
N SER A 220 12.96 -2.35 0.23
CA SER A 220 12.84 -0.98 -0.30
C SER A 220 12.99 0.04 0.82
N GLU A 221 13.74 1.12 0.57
CA GLU A 221 13.66 2.34 1.37
C GLU A 221 12.54 3.20 0.79
N ASN A 222 11.63 3.68 1.64
CA ASN A 222 10.44 4.41 1.23
C ASN A 222 10.51 5.84 1.76
N GLN A 223 10.16 6.79 0.91
CA GLN A 223 10.05 8.20 1.27
C GLN A 223 8.60 8.64 1.04
N HIS A 224 7.99 9.19 2.08
CA HIS A 224 6.61 9.68 2.04
C HIS A 224 6.57 11.20 2.00
N CYS A 225 5.66 11.75 1.19
CA CYS A 225 5.33 13.17 1.17
C CYS A 225 3.85 13.32 1.56
N ASN A 226 3.56 14.09 2.61
CA ASN A 226 2.20 14.30 3.13
C ASN A 226 1.43 13.00 3.43
N GLY A 227 2.12 11.95 3.88
CA GLY A 227 1.51 10.64 4.19
C GLY A 227 1.25 9.76 2.97
N ILE A 228 1.70 10.15 1.78
CA ILE A 228 1.60 9.37 0.54
C ILE A 228 2.99 8.91 0.14
N LEU A 229 3.15 7.64 -0.27
CA LEU A 229 4.41 7.13 -0.79
C LEU A 229 4.82 7.92 -2.03
N ASP A 230 6.02 8.49 -2.00
CA ASP A 230 6.55 9.32 -3.08
C ASP A 230 7.63 8.59 -3.88
N ILE A 231 8.59 7.98 -3.17
CA ILE A 231 9.75 7.31 -3.77
C ILE A 231 10.02 5.99 -3.05
N SER A 232 10.28 4.92 -3.81
CA SER A 232 10.84 3.67 -3.30
C SER A 232 12.20 3.39 -3.93
N ILE A 233 13.22 3.20 -3.10
CA ILE A 233 14.63 3.06 -3.48
C ILE A 233 15.09 1.63 -3.16
N VAL A 234 15.62 0.92 -4.17
CA VAL A 234 15.94 -0.51 -4.06
C VAL A 234 17.30 -0.84 -4.71
N PRO A 235 18.22 -1.54 -4.02
CA PRO A 235 18.15 -1.94 -2.61
C PRO A 235 18.06 -0.74 -1.65
N ALA A 236 17.39 -0.93 -0.51
CA ALA A 236 17.35 0.04 0.58
C ALA A 236 18.77 0.39 1.06
N ARG A 237 19.02 1.67 1.36
CA ARG A 237 20.33 2.16 1.82
C ARG A 237 20.48 1.97 3.34
N VAL A 238 20.33 0.72 3.77
CA VAL A 238 20.51 0.25 5.16
C VAL A 238 21.64 -0.78 5.21
N SER A 239 22.10 -1.12 6.41
CA SER A 239 23.10 -2.19 6.54
C SER A 239 22.52 -3.55 6.07
N PRO A 240 23.35 -4.46 5.57
CA PRO A 240 22.90 -5.80 5.20
C PRO A 240 22.25 -6.56 6.36
N GLU A 241 22.62 -6.25 7.59
CA GLU A 241 22.02 -6.84 8.80
C GLU A 241 20.59 -6.35 9.01
N ILE A 242 20.34 -5.04 8.93
CA ILE A 242 18.99 -4.47 9.02
C ILE A 242 18.10 -5.06 7.92
N ALA A 243 18.64 -5.17 6.69
CA ALA A 243 17.89 -5.74 5.58
C ALA A 243 17.49 -7.21 5.83
N ARG A 244 18.43 -8.05 6.28
CA ARG A 244 18.14 -9.44 6.65
C ARG A 244 17.11 -9.53 7.78
N ASN A 245 17.28 -8.75 8.84
CA ASN A 245 16.36 -8.73 9.97
C ASN A 245 14.94 -8.32 9.57
N ALA A 246 14.79 -7.34 8.67
CA ALA A 246 13.49 -6.95 8.13
C ALA A 246 12.83 -8.10 7.33
N CYS A 247 13.60 -8.80 6.49
CA CYS A 247 13.10 -9.98 5.78
C CYS A 247 12.67 -11.11 6.74
N ASP A 248 13.50 -11.43 7.74
CA ASP A 248 13.20 -12.47 8.73
C ASP A 248 11.94 -12.16 9.53
N ILE A 249 11.74 -10.89 9.92
CA ILE A 249 10.50 -10.45 10.59
C ILE A 249 9.30 -10.60 9.65
N ALA A 250 9.42 -10.18 8.37
CA ALA A 250 8.33 -10.28 7.42
C ALA A 250 7.91 -11.73 7.15
N ILE A 251 8.88 -12.65 7.03
CA ILE A 251 8.63 -14.10 6.91
C ILE A 251 7.85 -14.61 8.12
N ARG A 252 8.34 -14.31 9.33
CA ARG A 252 7.68 -14.74 10.59
C ARG A 252 6.28 -14.17 10.74
N ILE A 253 6.03 -12.93 10.30
CA ILE A 253 4.69 -12.34 10.30
C ILE A 253 3.77 -13.12 9.36
N ALA A 254 4.22 -13.40 8.12
CA ALA A 254 3.44 -14.17 7.16
C ALA A 254 3.12 -15.58 7.69
N GLU A 255 4.07 -16.24 8.37
CA GLU A 255 3.85 -17.54 9.02
C GLU A 255 2.83 -17.45 10.16
N LYS A 256 2.93 -16.46 11.04
CA LYS A 256 2.02 -16.28 12.17
C LYS A 256 0.59 -15.91 11.75
N LEU A 257 0.44 -15.24 10.62
CA LEU A 257 -0.87 -14.97 10.00
C LEU A 257 -1.44 -16.18 9.25
N ASP A 258 -0.67 -17.27 9.11
CA ASP A 258 -0.89 -18.34 8.12
C ASP A 258 -1.22 -17.78 6.72
N TYR A 259 -0.50 -16.73 6.35
CA TYR A 259 -0.78 -15.97 5.15
C TYR A 259 -0.40 -16.78 3.90
N ARG A 260 -1.27 -16.77 2.88
CA ARG A 260 -0.98 -17.27 1.53
C ARG A 260 -1.26 -16.16 0.54
N GLY A 261 -0.24 -15.68 -0.15
CA GLY A 261 -0.34 -14.54 -1.05
C GLY A 261 0.88 -13.65 -0.98
N VAL A 262 0.68 -12.40 -1.41
CA VAL A 262 1.69 -11.33 -1.37
C VAL A 262 1.34 -10.36 -0.26
N LEU A 263 2.23 -10.22 0.73
CA LEU A 263 2.09 -9.35 1.89
C LEU A 263 3.19 -8.29 1.85
N CYS A 264 2.85 -7.04 2.11
CA CYS A 264 3.82 -6.01 2.45
C CYS A 264 3.88 -5.84 3.97
N VAL A 265 5.10 -5.76 4.50
CA VAL A 265 5.35 -5.35 5.87
C VAL A 265 6.15 -4.06 5.84
N GLU A 266 5.60 -3.00 6.43
CA GLU A 266 6.28 -1.72 6.56
C GLU A 266 6.99 -1.62 7.90
N PHE A 267 8.17 -0.99 7.88
CA PHE A 267 9.03 -0.84 9.04
C PHE A 267 9.51 0.58 9.20
N PHE A 268 9.62 0.97 10.46
CA PHE A 268 10.42 2.09 10.91
C PHE A 268 11.81 1.62 11.29
N VAL A 269 12.83 2.28 10.75
CA VAL A 269 14.22 2.15 11.18
C VAL A 269 14.51 3.34 12.10
N LEU A 270 14.87 3.04 13.34
CA LEU A 270 15.29 4.03 14.32
C LEU A 270 16.82 4.00 14.47
N ALA A 271 17.31 4.85 15.38
CA ALA A 271 18.71 4.86 15.80
C ALA A 271 19.22 3.45 16.16
N GLU A 272 20.51 3.25 15.92
CA GLU A 272 21.22 1.97 16.13
C GLU A 272 20.61 0.77 15.36
N GLY A 273 19.83 1.03 14.31
CA GLY A 273 19.25 -0.02 13.46
C GLY A 273 18.05 -0.75 14.05
N ARG A 274 17.41 -0.19 15.09
CA ARG A 274 16.21 -0.81 15.69
C ARG A 274 15.04 -0.76 14.71
N LEU A 275 14.50 -1.94 14.38
CA LEU A 275 13.31 -2.10 13.53
C LEU A 275 12.03 -2.18 14.35
N LEU A 276 11.00 -1.45 13.92
CA LEU A 276 9.63 -1.59 14.40
C LEU A 276 8.69 -1.76 13.22
N VAL A 277 7.74 -2.69 13.32
CA VAL A 277 6.67 -2.86 12.34
C VAL A 277 5.71 -1.67 12.46
N ASN A 278 5.49 -0.96 11.35
CA ASN A 278 4.53 0.13 11.26
C ASN A 278 3.12 -0.44 11.05
N GLU A 279 2.92 -1.13 9.92
CA GLU A 279 1.68 -1.75 9.46
C GLU A 279 1.96 -2.91 8.48
N ILE A 280 0.93 -3.70 8.17
CA ILE A 280 0.95 -4.77 7.18
C ILE A 280 -0.13 -4.55 6.11
N ALA A 281 0.18 -4.81 4.85
CA ALA A 281 -0.79 -4.74 3.76
C ALA A 281 -0.92 -6.11 3.09
N PRO A 282 -2.05 -6.84 3.26
CA PRO A 282 -2.25 -8.21 2.80
C PRO A 282 -2.57 -8.27 1.29
N ARG A 283 -1.74 -7.62 0.48
CA ARG A 283 -1.89 -7.45 -0.97
C ARG A 283 -0.55 -7.04 -1.59
N PRO A 284 -0.42 -7.07 -2.92
CA PRO A 284 0.59 -6.27 -3.61
C PRO A 284 0.56 -4.81 -3.14
N HIS A 285 1.73 -4.21 -3.05
CA HIS A 285 1.91 -2.91 -2.44
C HIS A 285 2.61 -1.92 -3.37
N ASN A 286 2.36 -0.64 -3.13
CA ASN A 286 2.89 0.45 -3.95
C ASN A 286 4.42 0.45 -3.94
N SER A 287 5.02 0.24 -2.76
CA SER A 287 6.48 0.12 -2.61
C SER A 287 7.09 -1.08 -3.31
N GLY A 288 6.28 -2.04 -3.79
CA GLY A 288 6.72 -3.19 -4.57
C GLY A 288 6.66 -3.00 -6.09
N HIS A 289 6.19 -1.86 -6.60
CA HIS A 289 6.00 -1.68 -8.06
C HIS A 289 7.31 -1.74 -8.87
N TYR A 290 8.44 -1.40 -8.26
CA TYR A 290 9.77 -1.58 -8.86
C TYR A 290 9.99 -3.01 -9.38
N SER A 291 9.38 -4.02 -8.73
CA SER A 291 9.53 -5.43 -9.08
C SER A 291 9.02 -5.78 -10.48
N ILE A 292 8.16 -4.95 -11.08
CA ILE A 292 7.70 -5.12 -12.47
C ILE A 292 8.87 -5.04 -13.45
N ASN A 293 9.85 -4.17 -13.18
CA ASN A 293 10.94 -3.88 -14.11
C ASN A 293 12.32 -4.31 -13.61
N ALA A 294 12.49 -4.45 -12.29
CA ALA A 294 13.80 -4.71 -11.69
C ALA A 294 14.00 -6.17 -11.25
N CYS A 295 12.94 -6.96 -11.08
CA CYS A 295 13.02 -8.34 -10.59
C CYS A 295 12.67 -9.37 -11.68
N VAL A 296 13.16 -10.60 -11.53
CA VAL A 296 12.79 -11.74 -12.40
C VAL A 296 11.28 -11.96 -12.43
N THR A 297 10.63 -11.90 -11.27
CA THR A 297 9.18 -12.08 -11.12
C THR A 297 8.62 -10.90 -10.35
N SER A 298 7.58 -10.26 -10.90
CA SER A 298 6.91 -9.14 -10.22
C SER A 298 6.06 -9.63 -9.04
N GLN A 299 5.77 -8.75 -8.08
CA GLN A 299 4.83 -9.06 -7.01
C GLN A 299 3.43 -9.47 -7.53
N PHE A 300 3.01 -8.95 -8.69
CA PHE A 300 1.72 -9.28 -9.28
C PHE A 300 1.72 -10.69 -9.87
N GLU A 301 2.81 -11.06 -10.56
CA GLU A 301 2.97 -12.43 -11.05
C GLU A 301 3.09 -13.43 -9.88
N GLN A 302 3.77 -13.07 -8.79
CA GLN A 302 3.78 -13.91 -7.59
C GLN A 302 2.36 -14.14 -7.04
N GLN A 303 1.51 -13.11 -7.01
CA GLN A 303 0.13 -13.26 -6.57
C GLN A 303 -0.66 -14.21 -7.49
N VAL A 304 -0.49 -14.11 -8.81
CA VAL A 304 -1.10 -15.05 -9.77
C VAL A 304 -0.61 -16.47 -9.53
N ARG A 305 0.71 -16.67 -9.40
CA ARG A 305 1.32 -17.98 -9.15
C ARG A 305 0.77 -18.61 -7.87
N ILE A 306 0.70 -17.84 -6.78
CA ILE A 306 0.17 -18.33 -5.50
C ILE A 306 -1.30 -18.71 -5.62
N LEU A 307 -2.13 -17.84 -6.20
CA LEU A 307 -3.56 -18.13 -6.39
C LEU A 307 -3.76 -19.41 -7.22
N CYS A 308 -2.91 -19.62 -8.23
CA CYS A 308 -2.94 -20.79 -9.09
C CYS A 308 -2.19 -22.01 -8.51
N ARG A 309 -1.59 -21.89 -7.32
CA ARG A 309 -0.73 -22.93 -6.69
C ARG A 309 0.43 -23.40 -7.58
N MET A 310 1.01 -22.46 -8.31
CA MET A 310 2.25 -22.63 -9.07
C MET A 310 3.47 -22.39 -8.17
N PRO A 311 4.64 -22.93 -8.52
CA PRO A 311 5.89 -22.60 -7.83
C PRO A 311 6.18 -21.09 -7.85
N LEU A 312 6.66 -20.58 -6.71
CA LEU A 312 7.07 -19.19 -6.59
C LEU A 312 8.19 -18.86 -7.59
N GLY A 313 8.13 -17.65 -8.14
CA GLY A 313 9.19 -17.14 -8.99
C GLY A 313 10.39 -16.64 -8.20
N SER A 314 11.53 -16.47 -8.87
CA SER A 314 12.68 -15.82 -8.27
C SER A 314 12.36 -14.34 -8.03
N THR A 315 12.71 -13.84 -6.85
CA THR A 315 12.64 -12.41 -6.52
C THR A 315 13.96 -11.68 -6.79
N SER A 316 14.91 -12.37 -7.44
CA SER A 316 16.23 -11.81 -7.77
C SER A 316 16.08 -10.55 -8.60
N MET A 317 16.90 -9.57 -8.27
CA MET A 317 16.91 -8.26 -8.91
C MET A 317 18.07 -8.15 -9.90
N HIS A 318 17.82 -7.57 -11.07
CA HIS A 318 18.80 -7.48 -12.16
C HIS A 318 19.56 -6.15 -12.20
N GLY A 319 19.17 -5.16 -11.40
CA GLY A 319 19.81 -3.85 -11.27
C GLY A 319 19.15 -3.03 -10.17
N ALA A 320 19.80 -1.94 -9.74
CA ALA A 320 19.19 -1.02 -8.80
C ALA A 320 18.00 -0.31 -9.44
N ALA A 321 17.00 0.01 -8.63
CA ALA A 321 15.77 0.64 -9.09
C ALA A 321 15.29 1.74 -8.15
N VAL A 322 14.77 2.81 -8.73
CA VAL A 322 14.03 3.83 -8.00
C VAL A 322 12.67 4.02 -8.66
N MET A 323 11.61 3.71 -7.92
CA MET A 323 10.23 3.94 -8.33
C MET A 323 9.75 5.27 -7.77
N VAL A 324 9.08 6.08 -8.60
CA VAL A 324 8.49 7.36 -8.19
C VAL A 324 7.01 7.38 -8.55
N ASN A 325 6.16 7.74 -7.58
CA ASN A 325 4.73 7.89 -7.82
C ASN A 325 4.41 9.13 -8.65
N LEU A 326 3.43 8.98 -9.55
CA LEU A 326 2.83 10.07 -10.31
C LEU A 326 1.44 10.33 -9.72
N LEU A 327 1.29 11.45 -9.02
CA LEU A 327 0.02 11.86 -8.41
C LEU A 327 -0.76 12.77 -9.35
N GLY A 328 -2.08 12.86 -9.16
CA GLY A 328 -2.97 13.70 -9.96
C GLY A 328 -2.62 15.19 -9.93
N ASP A 329 -1.84 15.63 -8.94
CA ASP A 329 -1.27 16.98 -8.87
C ASP A 329 -0.46 17.37 -10.12
N LEU A 330 0.16 16.40 -10.80
CA LEU A 330 0.88 16.64 -12.06
C LEU A 330 -0.04 17.05 -13.21
N TRP A 331 -1.33 16.74 -13.14
CA TRP A 331 -2.32 17.06 -14.18
C TRP A 331 -2.97 18.44 -14.01
N GLN A 332 -2.62 19.22 -12.97
CA GLN A 332 -3.26 20.51 -12.69
C GLN A 332 -3.16 21.52 -13.85
N LYS A 333 -2.12 21.41 -14.68
CA LYS A 333 -1.91 22.26 -15.87
C LYS A 333 -2.14 21.54 -17.20
N GLY A 334 -2.80 20.38 -17.18
CA GLY A 334 -2.98 19.53 -18.36
C GLY A 334 -2.16 18.25 -18.29
N GLU A 335 -2.11 17.50 -19.39
CA GLU A 335 -1.36 16.25 -19.47
C GLU A 335 0.15 16.51 -19.24
N PRO A 336 0.84 15.71 -18.39
CA PRO A 336 2.29 15.82 -18.24
C PRO A 336 3.04 15.50 -19.53
N GLU A 337 4.17 16.18 -19.74
CA GLU A 337 5.06 16.00 -20.90
C GLU A 337 5.84 14.67 -20.80
N TRP A 338 5.22 13.57 -21.22
CA TRP A 338 5.78 12.22 -21.07
C TRP A 338 7.11 12.01 -21.80
N GLU A 339 7.40 12.78 -22.85
CA GLU A 339 8.69 12.79 -23.53
C GLU A 339 9.84 13.09 -22.56
N GLN A 340 9.61 13.87 -21.51
CA GLN A 340 10.63 14.13 -20.49
C GLN A 340 11.01 12.88 -19.69
N VAL A 341 10.07 11.94 -19.53
CA VAL A 341 10.32 10.63 -18.89
C VAL A 341 10.89 9.66 -19.92
N LEU A 342 10.22 9.54 -21.08
CA LEU A 342 10.48 8.49 -22.06
C LEU A 342 11.76 8.71 -22.88
N ARG A 343 12.35 9.91 -22.87
CA ARG A 343 13.66 10.16 -23.50
C ARG A 343 14.81 9.43 -22.81
N HIS A 344 14.61 8.96 -21.58
CA HIS A 344 15.60 8.19 -20.82
C HIS A 344 15.38 6.69 -21.07
N SER A 345 16.35 6.04 -21.71
CA SER A 345 16.25 4.62 -22.12
C SER A 345 16.05 3.64 -20.96
N ASP A 346 16.57 3.98 -19.78
CA ASP A 346 16.55 3.14 -18.60
C ASP A 346 15.34 3.40 -17.69
N VAL A 347 14.30 4.04 -18.22
CA VAL A 347 13.08 4.39 -17.49
C VAL A 347 11.87 3.66 -18.05
N LYS A 348 11.03 3.16 -17.14
CA LYS A 348 9.76 2.49 -17.47
C LYS A 348 8.61 3.25 -16.86
N LEU A 349 7.74 3.80 -17.70
CA LEU A 349 6.53 4.51 -17.31
C LEU A 349 5.33 3.54 -17.25
N HIS A 350 4.55 3.64 -16.18
CA HIS A 350 3.31 2.91 -15.98
C HIS A 350 2.18 3.87 -15.64
N LEU A 351 1.19 4.01 -16.53
CA LEU A 351 -0.01 4.81 -16.30
C LEU A 351 -1.21 3.89 -16.09
N TYR A 352 -2.03 4.21 -15.08
CA TYR A 352 -3.11 3.32 -14.64
C TYR A 352 -4.41 3.49 -15.44
N GLY A 353 -4.45 4.42 -16.41
CA GLY A 353 -5.64 4.66 -17.23
C GLY A 353 -6.81 5.33 -16.48
N LYS A 354 -6.55 5.92 -15.31
CA LYS A 354 -7.54 6.68 -14.55
C LYS A 354 -7.88 7.98 -15.28
N ARG A 355 -9.15 8.28 -15.49
CA ARG A 355 -9.61 9.47 -16.25
C ARG A 355 -9.63 10.77 -15.45
N ASP A 356 -9.76 10.68 -14.13
CA ASP A 356 -9.93 11.84 -13.25
C ASP A 356 -8.72 11.98 -12.31
N ALA A 357 -7.87 12.96 -12.63
CA ALA A 357 -6.61 13.25 -11.96
C ALA A 357 -6.78 14.19 -10.76
N ARG A 358 -7.39 13.66 -9.69
CA ARG A 358 -7.60 14.42 -8.45
C ARG A 358 -6.28 14.59 -7.66
N PRO A 359 -6.09 15.70 -6.92
CA PRO A 359 -4.96 15.88 -6.00
C PRO A 359 -4.77 14.66 -5.09
N GLY A 360 -3.53 14.19 -4.98
CA GLY A 360 -3.14 13.00 -4.20
C GLY A 360 -3.59 11.64 -4.79
N ARG A 361 -4.36 11.60 -5.89
CA ARG A 361 -4.73 10.32 -6.52
C ARG A 361 -3.51 9.75 -7.25
N LYS A 362 -3.12 8.51 -6.95
CA LYS A 362 -2.07 7.77 -7.67
C LYS A 362 -2.52 7.50 -9.11
N MET A 363 -1.93 8.17 -10.09
CA MET A 363 -2.27 8.09 -11.52
C MET A 363 -1.34 7.17 -12.30
N GLY A 364 -0.12 6.99 -11.81
CA GLY A 364 0.87 6.10 -12.38
C GLY A 364 2.11 6.01 -11.50
N HIS A 365 3.16 5.41 -12.03
CA HIS A 365 4.51 5.50 -11.52
C HIS A 365 5.49 5.41 -12.68
N TYR A 366 6.74 5.82 -12.46
CA TYR A 366 7.84 5.39 -13.29
C TYR A 366 8.91 4.71 -12.44
N THR A 367 9.65 3.80 -13.07
CA THR A 367 10.77 3.09 -12.47
C THR A 367 12.03 3.40 -13.28
N VAL A 368 13.04 3.97 -12.60
CA VAL A 368 14.37 4.17 -13.15
C VAL A 368 15.24 2.97 -12.80
N LEU A 369 15.89 2.38 -13.78
CA LEU A 369 16.86 1.29 -13.61
C LEU A 369 18.28 1.83 -13.76
N ALA A 370 19.22 1.34 -12.94
CA ALA A 370 20.64 1.65 -13.10
C ALA A 370 21.52 0.56 -12.46
N GLU A 371 22.82 0.61 -12.70
CA GLU A 371 23.78 -0.27 -12.03
C GLU A 371 23.89 0.00 -10.52
N THR A 372 23.66 1.23 -10.08
CA THR A 372 23.78 1.65 -8.67
C THR A 372 22.55 2.42 -8.21
N THR A 373 22.22 2.28 -6.93
CA THR A 373 21.10 2.99 -6.29
C THR A 373 21.24 4.50 -6.41
N ASP A 374 22.46 5.03 -6.26
CA ASP A 374 22.70 6.48 -6.35
C ASP A 374 22.50 7.00 -7.77
N ALA A 375 22.89 6.26 -8.80
CA ALA A 375 22.64 6.65 -10.18
C ALA A 375 21.14 6.64 -10.51
N ALA A 376 20.42 5.60 -10.10
CA ALA A 376 18.96 5.53 -10.28
C ALA A 376 18.25 6.66 -9.54
N LEU A 377 18.66 6.96 -8.30
CA LEU A 377 18.06 8.02 -7.49
C LEU A 377 18.29 9.41 -8.08
N ARG A 378 19.51 9.73 -8.53
CA ARG A 378 19.80 11.02 -9.16
C ARG A 378 18.90 11.23 -10.37
N LEU A 379 18.86 10.27 -11.29
CA LEU A 379 18.05 10.36 -12.49
C LEU A 379 16.55 10.42 -12.17
N ALA A 380 16.08 9.64 -11.19
CA ALA A 380 14.69 9.71 -10.74
C ALA A 380 14.32 11.11 -10.23
N LEU A 381 15.17 11.75 -9.42
CA LEU A 381 14.93 13.10 -8.93
C LEU A 381 14.99 14.15 -10.03
N GLU A 382 15.91 14.01 -10.99
CA GLU A 382 15.99 14.86 -12.18
C GLU A 382 14.69 14.83 -13.00
N ILE A 383 14.18 13.63 -13.30
CA ILE A 383 12.90 13.45 -14.02
C ILE A 383 11.73 13.97 -13.19
N LYS A 384 11.69 13.69 -11.89
CA LYS A 384 10.64 14.19 -10.99
C LYS A 384 10.58 15.72 -11.03
N GLN A 385 11.74 16.38 -11.00
CA GLN A 385 11.84 17.84 -11.05
C GLN A 385 11.42 18.38 -12.42
N SER A 386 11.77 17.72 -13.51
CA SER A 386 11.41 18.17 -14.86
C SER A 386 9.89 18.12 -15.09
N LEU A 387 9.20 17.14 -14.51
CA LEU A 387 7.74 17.02 -14.54
C LEU A 387 7.01 18.05 -13.66
N GLN A 388 7.71 18.72 -12.73
CA GLN A 388 7.08 19.80 -11.98
C GLN A 388 6.82 20.99 -12.91
N PRO A 389 5.68 21.69 -12.74
CA PRO A 389 5.45 22.89 -13.50
C PRO A 389 6.61 23.86 -13.28
N SER A 390 7.29 24.27 -14.35
CA SER A 390 8.28 25.32 -14.27
C SER A 390 7.66 26.51 -13.54
N HIS A 391 8.26 26.92 -12.43
CA HIS A 391 8.01 28.26 -11.90
C HIS A 391 8.33 29.20 -13.04
N SER A 392 7.33 29.92 -13.56
CA SER A 392 7.57 30.98 -14.52
C SER A 392 8.59 31.91 -13.86
N THR A 393 9.81 31.90 -14.40
CA THR A 393 10.75 33.00 -14.23
C THR A 393 9.94 34.24 -14.54
N LEU A 394 9.63 35.02 -13.51
CA LEU A 394 9.15 36.38 -13.67
C LEU A 394 10.14 37.03 -14.63
N GLU A 395 9.68 37.33 -15.84
CA GLU A 395 10.39 38.17 -16.78
C GLU A 395 10.74 39.44 -16.03
N THR A 396 12.01 39.56 -15.65
CA THR A 396 12.59 40.85 -15.34
C THR A 396 12.57 41.62 -16.65
N HIS A 397 11.49 42.37 -16.87
CA HIS A 397 11.50 43.49 -17.80
C HIS A 397 12.54 44.49 -17.28
N GLU A 398 13.80 44.26 -17.63
CA GLU A 398 14.73 45.35 -17.82
C GLU A 398 14.28 46.15 -19.05
N SER A 399 14.04 47.43 -18.84
CA SER A 399 14.07 48.44 -19.88
C SER A 399 14.39 49.80 -19.23
N PRO A 400 15.04 50.70 -19.99
CA PRO A 400 16.39 51.11 -19.64
C PRO A 400 16.46 52.49 -19.01
N ARG A 401 17.66 52.76 -18.46
CA ARG A 401 18.17 54.10 -18.14
C ARG A 401 17.74 55.11 -19.19
N ASN A 402 17.19 56.24 -18.74
CA ASN A 402 17.35 57.46 -19.49
C ASN A 402 17.93 58.55 -18.59
N GLU A 403 18.95 59.17 -19.13
CA GLU A 403 19.83 60.13 -18.51
C GLU A 403 19.15 61.48 -18.31
N SER A 404 19.60 62.16 -17.26
CA SER A 404 19.61 63.61 -17.04
C SER A 404 19.58 64.50 -18.30
N ARG A 405 18.77 65.56 -18.26
CA ARG A 405 19.16 66.94 -18.63
C ARG A 405 18.08 67.97 -18.24
N ASN A 406 18.54 68.96 -17.47
CA ASN A 406 18.00 70.31 -17.17
C ASN A 406 16.60 70.47 -16.57
#